data_AF-A0A2N8N2F3-F1
#
_entry.id   AF-A0A2N8N2F3-F1
#
_cell.length_a   1.000
_cell.length_b   1.000
_cell.length_c   1.000
_cell.angle_alpha   90.00
_cell.angle_beta   90.00
_cell.angle_gamma   90.00
#
_symmetry.space_group_name_H-M   'P 1'
#
loop_
_entity.id
_entity.type
_entity.pdbx_description
1 polymer ?
#
loop_
_entity_poly.entity_id
_entity_poly.type
_entity_poly.pdbx_seq_one_letter_code
_entity_poly.pdbx_strand_id
1 'polypeptide(L)'
;MARSAPARVRQGLRLRRPAEFHDRRDFSPALAAEISRLERTRNYLGAGATRTALRLWQEVTADPYRRLRVDSKGCGVWECCGDPLEAREMLEGVLLALPARLTPEFQAYLRRIDEQW
;
A
#
# COMPACT_ATOMS: atom_id res chain seq x y z
N MET A 1 -27.55 12.10 31.15
CA MET A 1 -27.06 11.21 30.07
C MET A 1 -26.31 10.05 30.69
N ALA A 2 -26.81 8.82 30.53
CA ALA A 2 -26.12 7.63 31.05
C ALA A 2 -24.90 7.31 30.16
N ARG A 3 -23.71 7.28 30.76
CA ARG A 3 -22.48 6.89 30.05
C ARG A 3 -22.47 5.38 29.90
N SER A 4 -22.33 4.89 28.67
CA SER A 4 -22.14 3.47 28.41
C SER A 4 -20.79 3.01 28.96
N ALA A 5 -20.77 1.85 29.61
CA ALA A 5 -19.52 1.22 30.05
C ALA A 5 -18.60 0.97 28.83
N PRO A 6 -17.27 1.17 28.94
CA PRO A 6 -16.33 1.01 27.82
C PRO A 6 -16.46 -0.35 27.12
N ALA A 7 -16.77 -1.41 27.86
CA ALA A 7 -16.98 -2.74 27.33
C ALA A 7 -18.16 -2.84 26.35
N ARG A 8 -19.28 -2.15 26.63
CA ARG A 8 -20.45 -2.13 25.72
C ARG A 8 -20.17 -1.35 24.44
N VAL A 9 -19.38 -0.29 24.53
CA VAL A 9 -18.94 0.47 23.34
C VAL A 9 -18.07 -0.42 22.45
N ARG A 10 -17.11 -1.15 23.03
CA ARG A 10 -16.23 -2.07 22.30
C ARG A 10 -16.98 -3.24 21.66
N GLN A 11 -18.01 -3.77 22.33
CA GLN A 11 -18.87 -4.83 21.76
C GLN A 11 -19.79 -4.32 20.63
N GLY A 12 -20.23 -3.06 20.71
CA GLY A 12 -21.06 -2.43 19.68
C GLY A 12 -20.26 -1.90 18.48
N LEU A 13 -18.96 -1.68 18.64
CA LEU A 13 -18.06 -1.40 17.54
C LEU A 13 -17.93 -2.67 16.70
N ARG A 14 -18.70 -2.75 15.61
CA ARG A 14 -18.28 -3.53 14.45
C ARG A 14 -16.97 -2.90 14.00
N LEU A 15 -15.85 -3.44 14.47
CA LEU A 15 -14.57 -3.20 13.79
C LEU A 15 -14.88 -3.50 12.33
N ARG A 16 -14.85 -2.46 11.47
CA ARG A 16 -14.63 -2.74 10.05
C ARG A 16 -13.41 -3.64 10.10
N ARG A 17 -13.55 -4.91 9.69
CA ARG A 17 -12.38 -5.65 9.24
C ARG A 17 -11.68 -4.64 8.32
N PRO A 18 -10.43 -4.23 8.61
CA PRO A 18 -9.66 -3.49 7.60
C PRO A 18 -9.92 -4.30 6.35
N ALA A 19 -10.51 -3.67 5.32
CA ALA A 19 -10.96 -4.38 4.13
C ALA A 19 -9.87 -5.40 3.87
N GLU A 20 -10.17 -6.70 4.05
CA GLU A 20 -9.18 -7.73 3.82
C GLU A 20 -8.75 -7.38 2.43
N PHE A 21 -7.55 -6.80 2.31
CA PHE A 21 -7.07 -6.27 1.06
C PHE A 21 -6.79 -7.55 0.33
N HIS A 22 -7.86 -8.10 -0.27
CA HIS A 22 -7.87 -9.38 -0.92
C HIS A 22 -6.74 -9.23 -1.89
N ASP A 23 -5.70 -10.01 -1.60
CA ASP A 23 -4.43 -9.99 -2.27
C ASP A 23 -4.70 -10.50 -3.68
N ARG A 24 -5.34 -9.70 -4.51
CA ARG A 24 -5.69 -10.00 -5.89
C ARG A 24 -4.48 -9.76 -6.80
N ARG A 25 -3.27 -9.91 -6.23
CA ARG A 25 -2.00 -9.63 -6.88
C ARG A 25 -1.12 -10.85 -6.70
N ASP A 26 -1.50 -11.90 -7.41
CA ASP A 26 -0.64 -13.09 -7.53
C ASP A 26 0.56 -12.69 -8.41
N PHE A 27 1.52 -11.99 -7.81
CA PHE A 27 2.86 -11.94 -8.36
C PHE A 27 3.30 -13.38 -8.57
N SER A 28 4.02 -13.62 -9.65
CA SER A 28 4.70 -14.89 -9.85
C SER A 28 5.53 -15.19 -8.59
N PRO A 29 5.68 -16.46 -8.19
CA PRO A 29 6.51 -16.81 -7.03
C PRO A 29 7.93 -16.24 -7.14
N ALA A 30 8.45 -16.10 -8.37
CA ALA A 30 9.74 -15.47 -8.63
C ALA A 30 9.75 -13.97 -8.31
N LEU A 31 8.73 -13.22 -8.73
CA LEU A 31 8.60 -11.80 -8.41
C LEU A 31 8.36 -11.57 -6.92
N ALA A 32 7.49 -12.37 -6.28
CA ALA A 32 7.23 -12.28 -4.85
C ALA A 32 8.50 -12.54 -4.01
N ALA A 33 9.30 -13.54 -4.38
CA ALA A 33 10.56 -13.85 -3.72
C ALA A 33 11.58 -12.72 -3.88
N GLU A 34 11.66 -12.13 -5.08
CA GLU A 34 12.59 -11.03 -5.35
C GLU A 34 12.20 -9.74 -4.63
N ILE A 35 10.91 -9.40 -4.58
CA ILE A 35 10.41 -8.28 -3.76
C ILE A 35 10.76 -8.52 -2.30
N SER A 36 10.49 -9.72 -1.77
CA SER A 36 10.84 -10.09 -0.39
C SER A 36 12.34 -10.02 -0.12
N ARG A 37 13.19 -10.24 -1.14
CA ARG A 37 14.64 -10.07 -1.04
C ARG A 37 15.01 -8.58 -1.00
N LEU A 38 14.42 -7.76 -1.86
CA LEU A 38 14.66 -6.31 -1.88
C LEU A 38 14.25 -5.66 -0.55
N GLU A 39 13.08 -6.02 -0.01
CA GLU A 39 12.58 -5.52 1.28
C GLU A 39 13.48 -5.89 2.47
N ARG A 40 14.25 -6.97 2.38
CA ARG A 40 15.21 -7.37 3.43
C ARG A 40 16.61 -6.80 3.24
N THR A 41 16.97 -6.41 2.01
CA THR A 41 18.37 -6.07 1.66
C THR A 41 18.58 -4.59 1.41
N ARG A 42 17.53 -3.83 1.07
CA ARG A 42 17.60 -2.40 0.84
C ARG A 42 17.25 -1.66 2.12
N ASN A 43 18.13 -0.75 2.54
CA ASN A 43 17.97 0.05 3.77
C ASN A 43 16.78 1.03 3.74
N TYR A 44 16.23 1.32 2.57
CA TYR A 44 15.06 2.18 2.37
C TYR A 44 13.75 1.41 2.21
N LEU A 45 13.78 0.07 2.27
CA LEU A 45 12.58 -0.78 2.23
C LEU A 45 12.47 -1.55 3.54
N GLY A 46 11.31 -1.43 4.20
CA GLY A 46 10.94 -2.31 5.29
C GLY A 46 10.22 -3.57 4.79
N ALA A 47 10.08 -4.57 5.66
CA ALA A 47 9.25 -5.74 5.36
C ALA A 47 7.79 -5.31 5.08
N GLY A 48 7.25 -5.73 3.93
CA GLY A 48 5.91 -5.36 3.49
C GLY A 48 5.78 -3.93 2.97
N ALA A 49 6.87 -3.16 2.88
CA ALA A 49 6.82 -1.78 2.39
C ALA A 49 6.28 -1.68 0.96
N THR A 50 6.62 -2.64 0.08
CA THR A 50 6.11 -2.67 -1.29
C THR A 50 4.60 -2.87 -1.31
N ARG A 51 4.08 -3.78 -0.47
CA ARG A 51 2.64 -4.03 -0.34
C ARG A 51 1.90 -2.81 0.19
N THR A 52 2.47 -2.13 1.18
CA THR A 52 1.93 -0.88 1.72
C THR A 52 1.89 0.21 0.67
N ALA A 53 2.98 0.43 -0.06
CA ALA A 53 3.06 1.41 -1.15
C ALA A 53 2.02 1.13 -2.24
N LEU A 54 1.91 -0.14 -2.65
CA LEU A 54 0.93 -0.63 -3.61
C LEU A 54 -0.52 -0.42 -3.17
N ARG A 55 -0.82 -0.54 -1.87
CA ARG A 55 -2.14 -0.25 -1.29
C ARG A 55 -2.43 1.24 -1.35
N LEU A 56 -1.51 2.07 -0.83
CA LEU A 56 -1.66 3.52 -0.78
C LEU A 56 -1.84 4.13 -2.17
N TRP A 57 -1.04 3.66 -3.14
CA TRP A 57 -1.15 4.13 -4.52
C TRP A 57 -2.50 3.76 -5.15
N GLN A 58 -2.97 2.53 -4.93
CA GLN A 58 -4.29 2.13 -5.41
C GLN A 58 -5.44 2.92 -4.79
N GLU A 59 -5.36 3.19 -3.48
CA GLU A 59 -6.38 3.98 -2.78
C GLU A 59 -6.48 5.39 -3.36
N VAL A 60 -5.35 6.03 -3.72
CA VAL A 60 -5.37 7.38 -4.30
C VAL A 60 -5.78 7.39 -5.77
N THR A 61 -5.36 6.41 -6.58
CA THR A 61 -5.76 6.33 -8.00
C THR A 61 -7.25 6.03 -8.13
N ALA A 62 -7.80 5.20 -7.24
CA ALA A 62 -9.21 4.86 -7.25
C ALA A 62 -10.13 5.97 -6.69
N ASP A 63 -9.58 6.98 -5.99
CA ASP A 63 -10.38 8.07 -5.42
C ASP A 63 -10.81 9.06 -6.52
N PRO A 64 -12.13 9.21 -6.80
CA PRO A 64 -12.62 10.17 -7.79
C PRO A 64 -12.38 11.63 -7.38
N TYR A 65 -12.15 11.89 -6.09
CA TYR A 65 -11.87 13.22 -5.55
C TYR A 65 -10.37 13.45 -5.27
N ARG A 66 -9.48 12.58 -5.76
CA ARG A 66 -8.02 12.67 -5.55
C ARG A 66 -7.41 14.04 -5.84
N ARG A 67 -7.96 14.80 -6.80
CA ARG A 67 -7.51 16.18 -7.13
C ARG A 67 -7.80 17.21 -6.04
N LEU A 68 -8.74 16.91 -5.14
CA LEU A 68 -9.11 17.73 -4.00
C LEU A 68 -8.39 17.29 -2.72
N ARG A 69 -7.53 16.26 -2.80
CA ARG A 69 -6.75 15.80 -1.67
C ARG A 69 -5.81 16.92 -1.24
N VAL A 70 -5.97 17.34 0.01
CA VAL A 70 -5.03 18.24 0.67
C VAL A 70 -3.96 17.36 1.31
N ASP A 71 -2.70 17.66 1.07
CA ASP A 71 -1.57 16.95 1.67
C ASP A 71 -1.61 17.12 3.19
N SER A 72 -2.31 16.22 3.86
CA SER A 72 -2.30 16.10 5.30
C SER A 72 -1.19 15.15 5.69
N LYS A 73 -0.37 15.52 6.68
CA LYS A 73 0.78 14.72 7.15
C LYS A 73 0.42 13.33 7.72
N GLY A 74 -0.84 12.91 7.63
CA GLY A 74 -1.34 11.68 8.22
C GLY A 74 -1.01 11.58 9.71
N CYS A 75 -0.87 10.37 10.22
CA CYS A 75 -0.34 10.11 11.57
C CYS A 75 1.19 9.91 11.60
N GLY A 76 1.89 10.10 10.47
CA GLY A 76 3.33 9.85 10.36
C GLY A 76 3.76 8.37 10.36
N VAL A 77 2.82 7.43 10.52
CA VAL A 77 3.09 5.98 10.46
C VAL A 77 2.90 5.49 9.02
N TRP A 78 3.97 4.98 8.41
CA TRP A 78 4.00 4.52 7.02
C TRP A 78 2.89 3.52 6.69
N GLU A 79 2.73 2.50 7.52
CA GLU A 79 1.73 1.44 7.34
C GLU A 79 0.28 1.96 7.43
N CYS A 80 0.08 3.07 8.15
CA CYS A 80 -1.23 3.62 8.45
C CYS A 80 -1.64 4.74 7.47
N CYS A 81 -0.79 5.76 7.34
CA CYS A 81 -1.09 6.99 6.61
C CYS A 81 0.05 7.44 5.70
N GLY A 82 0.92 6.53 5.26
CA GLY A 82 2.03 6.85 4.36
C GLY A 82 1.61 7.74 3.21
N ASP A 83 2.53 8.58 2.75
CA ASP A 83 2.24 9.54 1.70
C ASP A 83 2.09 8.82 0.34
N PRO A 84 1.00 9.07 -0.42
CA PRO A 84 0.81 8.39 -1.70
C PRO A 84 1.87 8.73 -2.76
N LEU A 85 2.46 9.93 -2.73
CA LEU A 85 3.54 10.30 -3.65
C LEU A 85 4.83 9.57 -3.26
N GLU A 86 5.17 9.56 -1.97
CA GLU A 86 6.29 8.76 -1.44
C GLU A 86 6.09 7.27 -1.74
N ALA A 87 4.85 6.77 -1.68
CA ALA A 87 4.51 5.42 -2.11
C ALA A 87 4.79 5.19 -3.60
N ARG A 88 4.45 6.15 -4.48
CA ARG A 88 4.76 6.02 -5.91
C ARG A 88 6.26 6.02 -6.17
N GLU A 89 7.01 6.91 -5.53
CA GLU A 89 8.48 6.97 -5.61
C GLU A 89 9.12 5.66 -5.13
N MET A 90 8.62 5.11 -4.01
CA MET A 90 9.08 3.81 -3.51
C MET A 90 8.86 2.69 -4.53
N LEU A 91 7.70 2.67 -5.20
CA LEU A 91 7.40 1.68 -6.24
C LEU A 91 8.33 1.82 -7.46
N GLU A 92 8.73 3.03 -7.82
CA GLU A 92 9.76 3.27 -8.85
C GLU A 92 11.12 2.74 -8.41
N GLY A 93 11.49 2.98 -7.15
CA GLY A 93 12.71 2.43 -6.57
C GLY A 93 12.73 0.90 -6.61
N VAL A 94 11.60 0.24 -6.34
CA VAL A 94 11.46 -1.22 -6.50
C VAL A 94 11.60 -1.62 -7.96
N LEU A 95 10.91 -0.95 -8.89
CA LEU A 95 10.98 -1.25 -10.32
C LEU A 95 12.42 -1.15 -10.86
N LEU A 96 13.17 -0.13 -10.44
CA LEU A 96 14.56 0.09 -10.82
C LEU A 96 15.53 -0.92 -10.17
N ALA A 97 15.18 -1.46 -9.00
CA ALA A 97 15.99 -2.43 -8.28
C ALA A 97 15.75 -3.88 -8.72
N LEU A 98 14.65 -4.15 -9.44
CA LEU A 98 14.32 -5.47 -9.93
C LEU A 98 15.26 -5.90 -11.07
N PRO A 99 15.56 -7.21 -11.18
CA PRO A 99 16.27 -7.74 -12.33
C PRO A 99 15.40 -7.63 -13.59
N ALA A 100 16.03 -7.34 -14.73
CA ALA A 100 15.35 -7.10 -16.01
C ALA A 100 14.32 -8.16 -16.42
N ARG A 101 14.52 -9.42 -16.00
CA ARG A 101 13.59 -10.53 -16.26
C ARG A 101 12.25 -10.42 -15.53
N LEU A 102 12.19 -9.72 -14.40
CA LEU A 102 10.99 -9.55 -13.56
C LEU A 102 10.37 -8.16 -13.70
N THR A 103 11.14 -7.19 -14.23
CA THR A 103 10.68 -5.82 -14.46
C THR A 103 9.39 -5.73 -15.29
N PRO A 104 9.20 -6.46 -16.40
CA PRO A 104 7.97 -6.34 -17.21
C PRO A 104 6.70 -6.73 -16.45
N GLU A 105 6.80 -7.75 -15.60
CA GLU A 105 5.67 -8.22 -14.76
C GLU A 105 5.26 -7.13 -13.77
N PHE A 106 6.23 -6.59 -13.02
CA PHE A 106 5.96 -5.51 -12.06
C PHE A 106 5.54 -4.21 -12.75
N GLN A 107 6.10 -3.90 -13.91
CA GLN A 107 5.74 -2.71 -14.68
C GLN A 107 4.32 -2.81 -15.24
N ALA A 108 3.91 -3.97 -15.78
CA ALA A 108 2.54 -4.20 -16.21
C ALA A 108 1.56 -4.04 -15.07
N TYR A 109 1.98 -4.49 -13.88
CA TYR A 109 1.21 -4.34 -12.66
C TYR A 109 1.01 -2.87 -12.27
N LEU A 110 2.07 -2.05 -12.28
CA LEU A 110 2.00 -0.61 -12.00
C LEU A 110 1.16 0.13 -13.05
N ARG A 111 1.34 -0.17 -14.35
CA ARG A 111 0.56 0.46 -15.42
C ARG A 111 -0.94 0.30 -15.23
N ARG A 112 -1.42 -0.88 -14.82
CA ARG A 112 -2.84 -1.13 -14.56
C ARG A 112 -3.41 -0.27 -13.41
N ILE A 113 -2.56 0.13 -12.46
CA ILE A 113 -2.95 1.04 -11.39
C ILE A 113 -2.92 2.48 -11.90
N ASP A 114 -1.86 2.84 -12.60
CA ASP A 114 -1.69 4.18 -13.18
C ASP A 114 -2.77 4.51 -14.22
N GLU A 115 -3.34 3.53 -14.93
CA GLU A 115 -4.49 3.72 -15.83
C GLU A 115 -5.76 4.23 -15.13
N GLN A 116 -5.82 4.12 -13.79
CA GLN A 116 -6.92 4.65 -12.99
C GLN A 116 -6.67 6.10 -12.51
N TRP A 117 -5.47 6.63 -12.77
CA TRP A 117 -5.05 7.98 -12.37
C TRP A 117 -5.78 9.11 -13.12
#